data_AF-A0A3M1IR64-F1
#
_entry.id   AF-A0A3M1IR64-F1
#
_cell.length_a   1.000
_cell.length_b   1.000
_cell.length_c   1.000
_cell.angle_alpha   90.00
_cell.angle_beta   90.00
_cell.angle_gamma   90.00
#
_symmetry.space_group_name_H-M   'P 1'
#
loop_
_entity.id
_entity.type
_entity.pdbx_description
1 polymer ?
#
loop_
_entity_poly.entity_id
_entity_poly.type
_entity_poly.pdbx_seq_one_letter_code
_entity_poly.pdbx_strand_id
1 'polypeptide(L)'
;MNAPAAQPAVEDVLRQARQLRWQLGVEVHEQLVQRFYEEAAWLTERAVTRPGQKERFDWDRTLDRLVTSRVWGFPLMLLLFALVFWITIVGSNYPSGWLAGLLVDTIHPALKQAAAGIGLPAWWSG
;
A
#
# COMPACT_ATOMS: atom_id res chain seq x y z
N MET A 1 51.76 34.07 -29.84
CA MET A 1 51.14 33.25 -28.78
C MET A 1 50.16 32.28 -29.43
N ASN A 2 50.61 31.04 -29.69
CA ASN A 2 49.78 29.85 -29.96
C ASN A 2 49.03 29.46 -28.66
N ALA A 3 47.85 28.83 -28.57
CA ALA A 3 47.09 27.89 -29.40
C ALA A 3 45.57 27.94 -28.92
N PRO A 4 44.57 27.12 -29.36
CA PRO A 4 44.71 25.72 -29.79
C PRO A 4 43.97 25.28 -31.08
N ALA A 5 44.56 24.25 -31.68
CA ALA A 5 44.12 23.47 -32.83
C ALA A 5 42.89 22.56 -32.56
N ALA A 6 41.84 23.08 -31.93
CA ALA A 6 40.62 22.32 -31.57
C ALA A 6 39.42 22.53 -32.53
N GLN A 7 39.51 23.49 -33.45
CA GLN A 7 38.44 23.85 -34.39
C GLN A 7 38.13 22.81 -35.50
N PRO A 8 39.09 22.03 -36.07
CA PRO A 8 38.75 21.12 -37.17
C PRO A 8 37.85 19.96 -36.72
N ALA A 9 38.03 19.45 -35.49
CA ALA A 9 37.25 18.33 -34.96
C ALA A 9 35.77 18.68 -34.75
N VAL A 10 35.46 19.89 -34.27
CA VAL A 10 34.07 20.35 -34.07
C VAL A 10 33.37 20.52 -35.43
N GLU A 11 34.05 21.14 -36.39
CA GLU A 11 33.52 21.34 -37.74
C GLU A 11 33.26 20.02 -38.46
N ASP A 12 34.13 19.02 -38.25
CA ASP A 12 33.98 17.68 -38.81
C ASP A 12 32.81 16.92 -38.18
N VAL A 13 32.60 17.03 -36.86
CA VAL A 13 31.42 16.49 -36.18
C VAL A 13 30.14 17.13 -36.69
N LEU A 14 30.11 18.46 -36.87
CA LEU A 14 28.96 19.17 -37.43
C LEU A 14 28.71 18.83 -38.90
N ARG A 15 29.75 18.53 -39.69
CA ARG A 15 29.62 18.06 -41.08
C ARG A 15 29.02 16.66 -41.12
N GLN A 16 29.53 15.74 -40.29
CA GLN A 16 28.99 14.39 -40.16
C GLN A 16 27.53 14.41 -39.70
N ALA A 17 27.19 15.18 -38.67
CA ALA A 17 25.82 15.31 -38.18
C ALA A 17 24.84 15.83 -39.25
N ARG A 18 25.26 16.80 -40.08
CA ARG A 18 24.44 17.30 -41.20
C ARG A 18 24.26 16.26 -42.31
N GLN A 19 25.29 15.47 -42.60
CA GLN A 19 25.22 14.40 -43.59
C GLN A 19 24.28 13.28 -43.12
N LEU A 20 24.38 12.86 -41.86
CA LEU A 20 23.49 11.86 -41.27
C LEU A 20 22.05 12.39 -41.18
N ARG A 21 21.84 13.68 -40.84
CA ARG A 21 20.51 14.31 -40.81
C ARG A 21 19.76 14.16 -42.14
N TRP A 22 20.45 14.25 -43.27
CA TRP A 22 19.81 14.07 -44.57
C TRP A 22 19.49 12.61 -44.89
N GLN A 23 20.20 11.66 -44.28
CA GLN A 23 19.94 10.22 -44.40
C GLN A 23 18.84 9.73 -43.45
N LEU A 24 18.60 10.46 -42.34
CA LEU A 24 17.53 10.17 -41.37
C LEU A 24 16.13 10.60 -41.86
N GLY A 25 15.99 11.10 -43.09
CA GLY A 25 14.72 11.55 -43.65
C GLY A 25 13.79 10.38 -44.02
N VAL A 26 12.48 10.59 -43.83
CA VAL A 26 11.34 9.68 -44.12
C VAL A 26 11.39 8.31 -43.44
N GLU A 27 12.42 7.51 -43.67
CA GLU A 27 12.59 6.15 -43.12
C GLU A 27 12.52 6.12 -41.59
N VAL A 28 13.19 7.06 -40.92
CA VAL A 28 13.14 7.14 -39.44
C VAL A 28 11.76 7.51 -38.96
N HIS A 29 11.05 8.38 -39.67
CA HIS A 29 9.70 8.77 -39.31
C HIS A 29 8.74 7.59 -39.43
N GLU A 30 8.85 6.81 -40.51
CA GLU A 30 8.05 5.59 -40.72
C GLU A 30 8.33 4.54 -39.64
N GLN A 31 9.60 4.28 -39.32
CA GLN A 31 9.97 3.36 -38.25
C GLN A 31 9.46 3.82 -36.87
N LEU A 32 9.54 5.12 -36.57
CA LEU A 32 9.06 5.67 -35.31
C LEU A 32 7.53 5.52 -35.18
N VAL A 33 6.80 5.84 -36.25
CA VAL A 33 5.34 5.68 -36.31
C VAL A 33 4.96 4.21 -36.16
N GLN A 34 5.64 3.30 -36.84
CA GLN A 34 5.41 1.87 -36.70
C GLN A 34 5.61 1.40 -35.25
N ARG A 35 6.69 1.82 -34.59
CA ARG A 35 6.94 1.49 -33.17
C ARG A 35 5.84 2.00 -32.24
N PHE A 36 5.34 3.21 -32.47
CA PHE A 36 4.22 3.73 -31.68
C PHE A 36 2.94 2.90 -31.87
N TYR A 37 2.64 2.48 -33.10
CA TYR A 37 1.49 1.62 -33.36
C TYR A 37 1.65 0.23 -32.74
N GLU A 38 2.84 -0.37 -32.83
CA GLU A 38 3.16 -1.66 -32.19
C GLU A 38 2.97 -1.57 -30.67
N GLU A 39 3.52 -0.54 -30.03
CA GLU A 39 3.41 -0.34 -28.59
C GLU A 39 1.96 -0.07 -28.15
N ALA A 40 1.23 0.76 -28.90
CA ALA A 40 -0.18 1.03 -28.61
C ALA A 40 -1.04 -0.23 -28.74
N ALA A 41 -0.78 -1.07 -29.75
CA ALA A 41 -1.47 -2.35 -29.94
C ALA A 41 -1.16 -3.31 -28.79
N TRP A 42 0.11 -3.44 -28.40
CA TRP A 42 0.55 -4.27 -27.29
C TRP A 42 -0.08 -3.84 -25.95
N LEU A 43 -0.12 -2.53 -25.69
CA LEU A 43 -0.73 -1.99 -24.47
C LEU A 43 -2.24 -2.26 -24.45
N THR A 44 -2.92 -2.07 -25.58
CA THR A 44 -4.36 -2.30 -25.71
C THR A 44 -4.71 -3.78 -25.53
N GLU A 45 -3.91 -4.69 -26.08
CA GLU A 45 -4.09 -6.13 -25.90
C GLU A 45 -3.98 -6.54 -24.43
N ARG A 46 -3.11 -5.89 -23.66
CA ARG A 46 -2.96 -6.12 -22.22
C ARG A 46 -4.05 -5.45 -21.38
N ALA A 47 -4.51 -4.27 -21.78
CA ALA A 47 -5.44 -3.47 -21.00
C ALA A 47 -6.91 -3.86 -21.23
N VAL A 48 -7.26 -4.40 -22.41
CA VAL A 48 -8.65 -4.69 -22.77
C VAL A 48 -8.98 -6.18 -22.57
N THR A 49 -9.84 -6.47 -21.61
CA THR A 49 -10.41 -7.80 -21.43
C THR A 49 -11.54 -8.03 -22.44
N ARG A 50 -11.40 -9.01 -23.35
CA ARG A 50 -12.45 -9.39 -24.32
C ARG A 50 -13.36 -10.48 -23.76
N PRO A 51 -14.69 -10.38 -23.94
CA PRO A 51 -15.61 -11.45 -23.55
C PRO A 51 -15.31 -12.71 -24.38
N GLY A 52 -14.95 -13.82 -23.72
CA GLY A 52 -14.71 -15.13 -24.34
C GLY A 52 -13.26 -15.63 -24.38
N GLN A 53 -12.27 -14.81 -24.00
CA GLN A 53 -10.92 -15.32 -23.73
C GLN A 53 -10.84 -15.89 -22.30
N LYS A 54 -10.03 -16.95 -22.11
CA LYS A 54 -9.76 -17.55 -20.79
C LYS A 54 -9.18 -16.46 -19.90
N GLU A 55 -10.01 -15.92 -19.01
CA GLU A 55 -9.57 -14.94 -18.03
C GLU A 55 -8.37 -15.54 -17.29
N ARG A 56 -7.23 -14.85 -17.32
CA ARG A 56 -6.14 -15.17 -16.40
C ARG A 56 -6.77 -15.16 -15.02
N PHE A 57 -6.52 -16.21 -14.24
CA PHE A 57 -7.05 -16.34 -12.88
C PHE A 57 -6.48 -15.20 -12.03
N ASP A 58 -7.15 -14.05 -12.08
CA ASP A 58 -6.87 -12.92 -11.19
C ASP A 58 -7.52 -13.29 -9.86
N TRP A 59 -6.68 -13.75 -8.93
CA TRP A 59 -7.06 -14.00 -7.54
C TRP A 59 -7.79 -12.80 -6.92
N ASP A 60 -7.44 -11.59 -7.35
CA ASP A 60 -8.14 -10.37 -6.97
C ASP A 60 -9.61 -10.40 -7.38
N ARG A 61 -9.93 -10.89 -8.57
CA ARG A 61 -11.32 -10.93 -9.08
C ARG A 61 -12.15 -12.01 -8.41
N THR A 62 -11.55 -13.13 -8.03
CA THR A 62 -12.25 -14.17 -7.26
C THR A 62 -12.47 -13.75 -5.81
N LEU A 63 -11.50 -13.06 -5.20
CA LEU A 63 -11.62 -12.49 -3.87
C LEU A 63 -12.66 -11.37 -3.84
N ASP A 64 -12.63 -10.43 -4.79
CA ASP A 64 -13.64 -9.39 -4.92
C ASP A 64 -15.02 -9.99 -5.07
N ARG A 65 -15.18 -11.01 -5.93
CA ARG A 65 -16.46 -11.70 -6.09
C ARG A 65 -16.91 -12.40 -4.82
N LEU A 66 -16.00 -12.95 -4.02
CA LEU A 66 -16.34 -13.57 -2.75
C LEU A 66 -16.84 -12.52 -1.75
N VAL A 67 -16.12 -11.39 -1.63
CA VAL A 67 -16.43 -10.29 -0.71
C VAL A 67 -17.70 -9.53 -1.12
N THR A 68 -17.89 -9.25 -2.42
CA THR A 68 -19.05 -8.49 -2.94
C THR A 68 -20.25 -9.35 -3.34
N SER A 69 -20.15 -10.69 -3.33
CA SER A 69 -21.32 -11.50 -3.66
C SER A 69 -22.44 -11.29 -2.64
N ARG A 70 -23.67 -11.18 -3.15
CA ARG A 70 -24.88 -10.98 -2.34
C ARG A 70 -25.10 -12.05 -1.26
N VAL A 71 -24.61 -13.26 -1.52
CA VAL A 71 -24.82 -14.45 -0.67
C VAL A 71 -23.62 -14.73 0.24
N TRP A 72 -22.37 -14.56 -0.20
CA TRP A 72 -21.19 -14.78 0.64
C TRP A 72 -20.71 -13.54 1.39
N GLY A 73 -21.05 -12.35 0.91
CA GLY A 73 -20.71 -11.10 1.59
C GLY A 73 -21.34 -11.02 2.98
N PHE A 74 -22.59 -11.48 3.15
CA PHE A 74 -23.27 -11.46 4.45
C PHE A 74 -22.65 -12.41 5.50
N PRO A 75 -22.42 -13.71 5.21
CA PRO A 75 -21.66 -14.59 6.10
C PRO A 75 -20.25 -14.09 6.41
N LEU A 76 -19.53 -13.58 5.39
CA LEU A 76 -18.18 -13.05 5.59
C LEU A 76 -18.17 -11.83 6.51
N MET A 77 -19.13 -10.92 6.32
CA MET A 77 -19.29 -9.75 7.18
C MET A 77 -19.58 -10.15 8.63
N LEU A 78 -20.48 -11.13 8.85
CA LEU A 78 -20.75 -11.66 10.19
C LEU A 78 -19.53 -12.32 10.83
N LEU A 79 -18.76 -13.09 10.06
CA LEU A 79 -17.55 -13.74 10.55
C LEU A 79 -16.49 -12.70 10.93
N LEU A 80 -16.30 -11.67 10.11
CA LEU A 80 -15.36 -10.59 10.39
C LEU A 80 -15.78 -9.79 11.64
N PHE A 81 -17.08 -9.51 11.76
CA PHE A 81 -17.64 -8.85 12.93
C PHE A 81 -17.45 -9.69 14.20
N ALA A 82 -17.78 -10.98 14.15
CA ALA A 82 -17.58 -11.90 15.26
C ALA A 82 -16.11 -12.01 15.65
N LEU A 83 -15.19 -12.02 14.68
CA LEU A 83 -13.75 -12.03 14.90
C LEU A 83 -13.30 -10.76 15.65
N VAL A 84 -13.73 -9.58 15.19
CA VAL A 84 -13.41 -8.31 15.85
C VAL A 84 -13.95 -8.30 17.29
N PHE A 85 -15.21 -8.67 17.48
CA PHE A 85 -15.82 -8.76 18.82
C PHE A 85 -15.07 -9.74 19.73
N TRP A 86 -14.70 -10.91 19.20
CA TRP A 86 -13.92 -11.90 19.93
C TRP A 86 -12.59 -11.33 20.40
N ILE A 87 -11.85 -10.69 19.49
CA ILE A 87 -10.56 -10.06 19.80
C ILE A 87 -10.75 -8.97 20.85
N THR A 88 -11.80 -8.17 20.79
CA THR A 88 -12.07 -7.13 21.79
C THR A 88 -12.40 -7.72 23.15
N ILE A 89 -13.26 -8.74 23.22
CA ILE A 89 -13.67 -9.36 24.49
C ILE A 89 -12.48 -10.06 25.16
N VAL A 90 -11.77 -10.92 24.42
CA VAL A 90 -10.60 -11.65 24.95
C VAL A 90 -9.44 -10.69 25.20
N GLY A 91 -9.23 -9.76 24.28
CA GLY A 91 -8.17 -8.75 24.37
C GLY A 91 -8.36 -7.83 25.57
N SER A 92 -9.60 -7.50 25.95
CA SER A 92 -9.90 -6.65 27.12
C SER A 92 -9.53 -7.31 28.45
N ASN A 93 -9.39 -8.63 28.52
CA ASN A 93 -9.02 -9.32 29.76
C ASN A 93 -7.60 -8.94 30.25
N TYR A 94 -6.70 -8.62 29.31
CA TYR A 94 -5.34 -8.19 29.61
C TYR A 94 -5.27 -6.78 30.23
N PRO A 95 -5.81 -5.71 29.60
CA PRO A 95 -5.80 -4.38 30.17
C PRO A 95 -6.68 -4.28 31.44
N SER A 96 -7.78 -5.05 31.55
CA SER A 96 -8.55 -5.09 32.79
C SER A 96 -7.74 -5.69 33.94
N GLY A 97 -6.94 -6.73 33.67
CA GLY A 97 -6.02 -7.31 34.65
C GLY A 97 -4.97 -6.32 35.12
N TRP A 98 -4.37 -5.54 34.21
CA TRP A 98 -3.41 -4.49 34.56
C TRP A 98 -4.04 -3.37 35.38
N LEU A 99 -5.24 -2.94 35.00
CA LEU A 99 -5.98 -1.92 35.74
C LEU A 99 -6.37 -2.41 37.14
N ALA A 100 -6.79 -3.68 37.26
CA ALA A 100 -7.07 -4.31 38.54
C ALA A 100 -5.81 -4.34 39.43
N GLY A 101 -4.66 -4.72 38.89
CA GLY A 101 -3.40 -4.70 39.65
C GLY A 101 -3.02 -3.30 40.14
N LEU A 102 -3.18 -2.27 39.30
CA LEU A 102 -2.91 -0.89 39.72
C LEU A 102 -3.91 -0.39 40.77
N LEU A 103 -5.21 -0.61 40.56
CA LEU A 103 -6.25 -0.01 41.38
C LEU A 103 -6.48 -0.79 42.68
N VAL A 104 -6.50 -2.12 42.60
CA VAL A 104 -6.79 -3.01 43.73
C VAL A 104 -5.52 -3.37 44.49
N ASP A 105 -4.41 -3.69 43.82
CA ASP A 105 -3.22 -4.13 44.55
C ASP A 105 -2.33 -2.96 45.00
N THR A 106 -2.42 -1.79 44.35
CA THR A 106 -1.58 -0.62 44.72
C THR A 106 -2.39 0.48 45.40
N ILE A 107 -3.46 0.96 44.76
CA ILE A 107 -4.19 2.14 45.23
C ILE A 107 -5.08 1.81 46.44
N HIS A 108 -5.80 0.69 46.44
CA HIS A 108 -6.67 0.29 47.55
C HIS A 108 -5.92 0.11 48.88
N PRO A 109 -4.80 -0.65 48.97
CA PRO A 109 -4.07 -0.77 50.23
C PRO A 109 -3.41 0.54 50.65
N ALA A 110 -2.90 1.36 49.72
CA ALA A 110 -2.34 2.67 50.05
C ALA A 110 -3.39 3.61 50.67
N LEU A 111 -4.61 3.62 50.13
CA LEU A 111 -5.74 4.36 50.69
C LEU A 111 -6.15 3.82 52.07
N LYS A 112 -6.22 2.49 52.24
CA LYS A 112 -6.54 1.87 53.54
C LYS A 112 -5.49 2.21 54.61
N GLN A 113 -4.20 2.19 54.26
CA GLN A 113 -3.12 2.55 55.17
C GLN A 113 -3.16 4.04 55.54
N ALA A 114 -3.43 4.93 54.57
CA ALA A 114 -3.59 6.36 54.83
C ALA A 114 -4.82 6.65 55.72
N ALA A 115 -5.95 5.97 55.47
CA ALA A 115 -7.16 6.10 56.29
C ALA A 115 -6.94 5.62 57.73
N ALA A 116 -6.20 4.52 57.91
CA ALA A 116 -5.81 4.02 59.23
C ALA A 116 -4.86 4.99 59.95
N GLY A 117 -3.94 5.65 59.24
CA GLY A 117 -3.01 6.63 59.80
C GLY A 117 -3.66 7.94 60.26
N ILE A 118 -4.80 8.32 59.68
CA ILE A 118 -5.56 9.54 60.05
C ILE A 118 -6.62 9.24 61.13
N GLY A 119 -6.78 7.97 61.53
CA GLY A 119 -7.68 7.55 62.61
C GLY A 119 -9.16 7.48 62.20
N LEU A 120 -9.44 7.24 60.91
CA LEU A 120 -10.82 7.08 60.44
C LEU A 120 -11.44 5.79 61.02
N PRO A 121 -12.69 5.85 61.51
CA PRO A 121 -13.35 4.70 62.12
C PRO A 121 -13.64 3.59 61.09
N ALA A 122 -13.54 2.34 61.53
CA ALA A 122 -13.51 1.14 60.67
C ALA A 122 -14.74 0.91 59.76
N TRP A 123 -15.83 1.65 59.96
CA TRP A 123 -17.03 1.58 59.12
C TRP A 123 -16.88 2.32 57.78
N TRP A 124 -15.86 3.16 57.60
CA TRP A 124 -15.53 3.80 56.31
C TRP A 124 -14.54 3.00 55.46
N SER A 125 -13.80 2.06 56.04
CA SER A 125 -12.69 1.35 55.39
C SER A 125 -13.12 0.07 54.67
N GLY A 126 -14.32 0.05 54.08
CA GLY A 126 -14.82 -1.06 53.24
C GLY A 126 -13.89 -1.35 52.08
#